data_AF-A0A6L4AHT5-F1
#
_entry.id   AF-A0A6L4AHT5-F1
#
_cell.length_a   1.000
_cell.length_b   1.000
_cell.length_c   1.000
_cell.angle_alpha   90.00
_cell.angle_beta   90.00
_cell.angle_gamma   90.00
#
_symmetry.space_group_name_H-M   'P 1'
#
loop_
_entity.id
_entity.type
_entity.pdbx_description
1 polymer ?
#
loop_
_entity_poly.entity_id
_entity_poly.type
_entity_poly.pdbx_seq_one_letter_code
_entity_poly.pdbx_strand_id
1 'polypeptide(L)'
;MKHFLKILLILSVSLLLSSCGEWDNLVDSVTGSDDDDAPAVQTEAARKPVATPATKTETKTTTTEKKDVKADEYSHKATYTSYGTRNGGRQAWRIPKKGPEFGKKIKVVFSDGHTVYVKNTSRNYRESDGFVFKPGLGPNGEGEDNTGTAHGGVYLHAPYGNRSKQVTFYY
;
A
#
# COMPACT_ATOMS: atom_id res chain seq x y z
N MET A 1 -29.97 -23.55 -37.69
CA MET A 1 -28.57 -24.04 -37.76
C MET A 1 -27.53 -22.93 -38.02
N LYS A 2 -27.70 -21.69 -37.51
CA LYS A 2 -26.66 -20.63 -37.58
C LYS A 2 -26.11 -20.22 -36.20
N HIS A 3 -26.70 -20.72 -35.11
CA HIS A 3 -26.27 -20.42 -33.75
C HIS A 3 -25.27 -21.43 -33.15
N PHE A 4 -25.16 -22.63 -33.73
CA PHE A 4 -24.19 -23.64 -33.26
C PHE A 4 -22.75 -23.35 -33.70
N LEU A 5 -22.53 -22.60 -34.78
CA LEU A 5 -21.19 -22.31 -35.30
C LEU A 5 -20.44 -21.22 -34.50
N LYS A 6 -21.15 -20.35 -33.77
CA LYS A 6 -20.53 -19.29 -32.97
C LYS A 6 -20.00 -19.76 -31.61
N ILE A 7 -20.52 -20.86 -31.08
CA ILE A 7 -20.08 -21.40 -29.78
C ILE A 7 -18.78 -22.21 -29.94
N LEU A 8 -18.55 -22.82 -31.10
CA LEU A 8 -17.33 -23.62 -31.36
C LEU A 8 -16.06 -22.76 -31.49
N LEU A 9 -16.17 -21.47 -31.84
CA LEU A 9 -15.02 -20.58 -32.02
C LEU A 9 -14.48 -19.98 -30.71
N ILE A 10 -15.27 -20.00 -29.64
CA ILE A 10 -14.88 -19.41 -28.34
C ILE A 10 -14.07 -20.41 -27.50
N LEU A 11 -14.25 -21.71 -27.71
CA LEU A 11 -13.49 -22.75 -26.99
C LEU A 11 -12.05 -22.91 -27.49
N SER A 12 -11.72 -22.56 -28.74
CA SER A 12 -10.37 -22.75 -29.30
C SER A 12 -9.34 -21.69 -28.89
N VAL A 13 -9.78 -20.52 -28.40
CA VAL A 13 -8.86 -19.46 -27.94
C VAL A 13 -8.41 -19.65 -26.48
N SER A 14 -9.11 -20.49 -25.71
CA SER A 14 -8.82 -20.70 -24.28
C SER A 14 -7.72 -21.73 -24.00
N LEU A 15 -7.22 -22.43 -25.03
CA LEU A 15 -6.22 -23.51 -24.90
C LEU A 15 -4.78 -23.09 -25.27
N LEU A 16 -4.53 -21.82 -25.59
CA LEU A 16 -3.20 -21.33 -26.03
C LEU A 16 -2.43 -20.50 -24.98
N LEU A 17 -2.86 -20.45 -23.72
CA LEU A 17 -2.21 -19.63 -22.67
C LEU A 17 -1.68 -20.43 -21.47
N SER A 18 -1.45 -21.74 -21.61
CA SER A 18 -0.90 -22.60 -20.55
C SER A 18 0.46 -23.23 -20.89
N SER A 19 1.25 -22.62 -21.77
CA SER A 19 2.61 -23.06 -22.07
C SER A 19 3.60 -21.91 -21.83
N CYS A 20 4.16 -21.85 -20.63
CA CYS A 20 5.47 -21.25 -20.35
C CYS A 20 5.84 -21.62 -18.91
N GLY A 21 6.32 -22.84 -18.72
CA GLY A 21 6.70 -23.34 -17.40
C GLY A 21 7.64 -24.53 -17.51
N GLU A 22 8.76 -24.36 -18.19
CA GLU A 22 9.93 -25.25 -18.10
C GLU A 22 11.13 -24.53 -18.75
N TRP A 23 12.01 -23.96 -17.94
CA TRP A 23 13.40 -23.77 -18.31
C TRP A 23 14.25 -24.42 -17.24
N ASP A 24 14.82 -25.52 -17.68
CA ASP A 24 15.73 -26.42 -17.02
C ASP A 24 16.89 -25.71 -16.33
N ASN A 25 17.28 -26.31 -15.21
CA ASN A 25 18.58 -26.14 -14.61
C ASN A 25 19.65 -26.68 -15.57
N LEU A 26 20.39 -25.81 -16.24
CA LEU A 26 21.66 -26.17 -16.85
C LEU A 26 22.77 -26.03 -15.80
N VAL A 27 23.02 -27.15 -15.12
CA VAL A 27 24.29 -27.49 -14.49
C VAL A 27 25.12 -28.29 -15.49
N ASP A 28 26.31 -27.79 -15.80
CA ASP A 28 27.56 -28.51 -16.11
C ASP A 28 28.65 -27.43 -16.22
N SER A 29 29.56 -27.29 -15.24
CA SER A 29 30.87 -27.99 -15.17
C SER A 29 31.57 -28.04 -16.55
N VAL A 30 32.79 -27.54 -16.78
CA VAL A 30 34.01 -27.79 -16.00
C VAL A 30 35.24 -27.02 -16.59
N THR A 31 36.31 -26.87 -15.78
CA THR A 31 37.76 -26.64 -16.07
C THR A 31 38.21 -25.31 -16.71
N GLY A 32 39.33 -24.66 -16.35
CA GLY A 32 40.48 -24.97 -15.50
C GLY A 32 41.70 -24.07 -15.86
N SER A 33 42.74 -24.11 -15.02
CA SER A 33 44.10 -23.48 -15.04
C SER A 33 44.23 -22.06 -14.46
N ASP A 34 44.81 -21.91 -13.24
CA ASP A 34 46.26 -21.91 -12.87
C ASP A 34 46.83 -20.50 -13.06
N ASP A 35 47.61 -19.86 -12.18
CA ASP A 35 48.28 -20.13 -10.91
C ASP A 35 48.68 -18.73 -10.34
N ASP A 36 48.82 -18.59 -9.02
CA ASP A 36 49.96 -17.91 -8.34
C ASP A 36 49.64 -17.50 -6.89
N ASP A 37 50.28 -18.25 -5.99
CA ASP A 37 50.94 -17.86 -4.73
C ASP A 37 50.25 -16.99 -3.66
N ALA A 38 49.93 -17.63 -2.53
CA ALA A 38 50.61 -17.47 -1.22
C ALA A 38 49.64 -17.63 -0.03
N PRO A 39 49.93 -18.48 0.99
CA PRO A 39 49.09 -18.61 2.18
C PRO A 39 49.54 -17.64 3.27
N ALA A 40 48.68 -16.69 3.65
CA ALA A 40 48.86 -15.87 4.84
C ALA A 40 47.84 -16.23 5.95
N VAL A 41 48.42 -16.80 6.99
CA VAL A 41 47.97 -17.15 8.34
C VAL A 41 46.86 -16.28 8.97
N GLN A 42 45.99 -17.01 9.68
CA GLN A 42 45.03 -16.62 10.73
C GLN A 42 45.26 -15.28 11.44
N THR A 43 44.16 -14.54 11.70
CA THR A 43 43.89 -13.99 13.05
C THR A 43 42.38 -13.82 13.24
N GLU A 44 41.83 -14.68 14.10
CA GLU A 44 40.51 -14.55 14.70
C GLU A 44 40.54 -13.41 15.72
N ALA A 45 39.86 -12.30 15.42
CA ALA A 45 39.63 -11.22 16.37
C ALA A 45 38.14 -11.18 16.73
N ALA A 46 37.83 -11.75 17.89
CA ALA A 46 36.53 -11.68 18.54
C ALA A 46 36.06 -10.22 18.65
N ARG A 47 34.99 -9.87 17.91
CA ARG A 47 34.28 -8.61 18.11
C ARG A 47 33.19 -8.79 19.17
N LYS A 48 33.38 -8.06 20.27
CA LYS A 48 32.50 -7.95 21.44
C LYS A 48 31.04 -7.62 21.06
N PRO A 49 30.05 -8.07 21.85
CA PRO A 49 28.66 -7.67 21.66
C PRO A 49 28.49 -6.16 21.91
N VAL A 50 27.95 -5.45 20.93
CA VAL A 50 27.58 -4.05 21.06
C VAL A 50 26.32 -3.96 21.93
N ALA A 51 26.46 -3.27 23.06
CA ALA A 51 25.39 -3.05 24.02
C ALA A 51 24.25 -2.21 23.42
N THR A 52 23.03 -2.68 23.65
CA THR A 52 21.77 -1.98 23.39
C THR A 52 21.66 -0.72 24.27
N PRO A 53 21.37 0.47 23.70
CA PRO A 53 20.93 1.60 24.50
C PRO A 53 19.46 1.40 24.89
N ALA A 54 19.20 1.30 26.19
CA ALA A 54 17.86 1.34 26.75
C ALA A 54 17.29 2.76 26.62
N THR A 55 16.31 2.96 25.72
CA THR A 55 15.56 4.20 25.63
C THR A 55 14.54 4.25 26.77
N LYS A 56 14.80 5.15 27.73
CA LYS A 56 13.90 5.51 28.83
C LYS A 56 12.68 6.24 28.26
N THR A 57 11.51 5.61 28.27
CA THR A 57 10.24 6.26 27.92
C THR A 57 9.81 7.15 29.08
N GLU A 58 9.98 8.46 28.94
CA GLU A 58 9.32 9.45 29.79
C GLU A 58 7.85 9.57 29.38
N THR A 59 6.95 9.09 30.23
CA THR A 59 5.51 9.33 30.12
C THR A 59 5.23 10.80 30.45
N LYS A 60 5.12 11.64 29.42
CA LYS A 60 4.56 12.99 29.55
C LYS A 60 3.03 12.88 29.54
N THR A 61 2.45 12.78 30.72
CA THR A 61 1.01 12.98 30.95
C THR A 61 0.66 14.41 30.52
N THR A 62 -0.08 14.54 29.42
CA THR A 62 -0.65 15.82 29.00
C THR A 62 -2.09 15.86 29.50
N THR A 63 -2.32 16.66 30.53
CA THR A 63 -3.63 17.11 30.99
C THR A 63 -4.29 17.92 29.88
N THR A 64 -5.50 17.53 29.45
CA THR A 64 -6.36 18.44 28.67
C THR A 64 -7.79 18.38 29.19
N GLU A 65 -8.21 19.54 29.66
CA GLU A 65 -9.51 20.07 30.04
C GLU A 65 -10.74 19.41 29.40
N LYS A 66 -11.79 19.27 30.22
CA LYS A 66 -13.17 19.03 29.78
C LYS A 66 -13.59 20.17 28.86
N LYS A 67 -13.67 19.88 27.56
CA LYS A 67 -14.20 20.75 26.52
C LYS A 67 -15.66 20.40 26.28
N ASP A 68 -16.52 21.42 26.18
CA ASP A 68 -17.92 21.31 25.78
C ASP A 68 -18.11 20.27 24.67
N VAL A 69 -19.05 19.36 24.86
CA VAL A 69 -19.34 18.24 23.96
C VAL A 69 -19.99 18.79 22.69
N LYS A 70 -19.14 19.25 21.78
CA LYS A 70 -19.48 19.51 20.39
C LYS A 70 -20.01 18.19 19.82
N ALA A 71 -21.19 18.20 19.22
CA ALA A 71 -21.71 17.03 18.51
C ALA A 71 -20.60 16.44 17.62
N ASP A 72 -20.34 15.14 17.79
CA ASP A 72 -19.18 14.48 17.19
C ASP A 72 -19.20 14.68 15.68
N GLU A 73 -18.19 15.42 15.19
CA GLU A 73 -18.05 15.83 13.79
C GLU A 73 -17.99 14.65 12.80
N TYR A 74 -17.79 13.44 13.33
CA TYR A 74 -17.62 12.19 12.61
C TYR A 74 -18.42 11.07 13.29
N SER A 75 -19.73 11.03 13.08
CA SER A 75 -20.65 10.12 13.77
C SER A 75 -20.69 8.70 13.21
N HIS A 76 -20.19 8.49 11.99
CA HIS A 76 -20.09 7.19 11.32
C HIS A 76 -18.64 6.75 11.22
N LYS A 77 -18.45 5.43 11.09
CA LYS A 77 -17.14 4.87 10.74
C LYS A 77 -17.25 3.65 9.83
N ALA A 78 -16.22 3.44 9.02
CA ALA A 78 -16.07 2.26 8.19
C ALA A 78 -14.59 1.87 8.08
N THR A 79 -14.28 0.59 8.20
CA THR A 79 -12.91 0.07 8.14
C THR A 79 -12.69 -0.73 6.86
N TYR A 80 -11.53 -0.53 6.22
CA TYR A 80 -11.17 -1.14 4.95
C TYR A 80 -9.79 -1.79 5.03
N THR A 81 -9.66 -2.94 4.37
CA THR A 81 -8.41 -3.69 4.28
C THR A 81 -7.65 -3.29 3.02
N SER A 82 -6.33 -3.16 3.15
CA SER A 82 -5.45 -2.86 2.03
C SER A 82 -5.46 -4.02 1.05
N TYR A 83 -5.43 -3.71 -0.25
CA TYR A 83 -5.21 -4.73 -1.29
C TYR A 83 -3.71 -4.96 -1.57
N GLY A 84 -2.84 -4.40 -0.72
CA GLY A 84 -1.41 -4.66 -0.70
C GLY A 84 -0.55 -3.45 -1.04
N THR A 85 0.74 -3.72 -1.15
CA THR A 85 1.77 -2.71 -1.42
C THR A 85 1.79 -2.33 -2.90
N ARG A 86 1.79 -1.02 -3.20
CA ARG A 86 1.82 -0.45 -4.56
C ARG A 86 2.67 0.83 -4.58
N ASN A 87 3.01 1.29 -5.78
CA ASN A 87 3.64 2.57 -6.12
C ASN A 87 4.51 3.18 -5.00
N GLY A 88 5.80 2.90 -5.02
CA GLY A 88 6.75 3.40 -4.03
C GLY A 88 6.64 2.69 -2.67
N GLY A 89 6.24 1.42 -2.65
CA GLY A 89 6.29 0.59 -1.44
C GLY A 89 5.20 0.90 -0.40
N ARG A 90 4.11 1.58 -0.78
CA ARG A 90 3.04 2.01 0.14
C ARG A 90 1.86 1.06 0.14
N GLN A 91 1.18 0.90 1.27
CA GLN A 91 -0.13 0.23 1.28
C GLN A 91 -1.14 1.04 0.47
N ALA A 92 -2.06 0.34 -0.19
CA ALA A 92 -3.10 0.96 -1.02
C ALA A 92 -4.48 0.35 -0.79
N TRP A 93 -5.52 1.14 -1.01
CA TRP A 93 -6.93 0.74 -0.86
C TRP A 93 -7.74 1.14 -2.10
N ARG A 94 -8.69 0.27 -2.46
CA ARG A 94 -9.77 0.55 -3.41
C ARG A 94 -11.08 0.40 -2.65
N ILE A 95 -11.75 1.51 -2.40
CA ILE A 95 -12.98 1.55 -1.62
C ILE A 95 -14.14 1.76 -2.61
N PRO A 96 -15.15 0.88 -2.67
CA PRO A 96 -16.22 0.91 -3.66
C PRO A 96 -17.32 1.93 -3.29
N LYS A 97 -16.89 3.10 -2.84
CA LYS A 97 -17.73 4.23 -2.44
C LYS A 97 -16.99 5.50 -2.80
N LYS A 98 -17.68 6.49 -3.35
CA LYS A 98 -17.07 7.76 -3.74
C LYS A 98 -16.87 8.66 -2.53
N GLY A 99 -15.91 9.57 -2.62
CA GLY A 99 -15.56 10.49 -1.54
C GLY A 99 -16.76 11.22 -0.91
N PRO A 100 -17.64 11.89 -1.68
CA PRO A 100 -18.76 12.66 -1.13
C PRO A 100 -19.82 11.83 -0.41
N GLU A 101 -19.86 10.52 -0.66
CA GLU A 101 -20.77 9.63 0.04
C GLU A 101 -20.32 9.39 1.50
N PHE A 102 -19.09 9.76 1.85
CA PHE A 102 -18.58 9.88 3.22
C PHE A 102 -18.77 11.30 3.79
N GLY A 103 -19.72 12.08 3.28
CA GLY A 103 -19.87 13.48 3.68
C GLY A 103 -18.77 14.38 3.11
N LYS A 104 -18.70 15.63 3.58
CA LYS A 104 -17.83 16.68 3.00
C LYS A 104 -16.36 16.56 3.44
N LYS A 105 -16.10 15.90 4.56
CA LYS A 105 -14.80 15.75 5.20
C LYS A 105 -14.73 14.39 5.90
N ILE A 106 -13.54 13.84 6.01
CA ILE A 106 -13.29 12.58 6.71
C ILE A 106 -12.03 12.67 7.56
N LYS A 107 -12.00 11.89 8.64
CA LYS A 107 -10.78 11.55 9.37
C LYS A 107 -10.40 10.11 9.04
N VAL A 108 -9.19 9.92 8.56
CA VAL A 108 -8.63 8.63 8.14
C VAL A 108 -7.62 8.19 9.19
N VAL A 109 -7.84 7.04 9.82
CA VAL A 109 -6.97 6.50 10.87
C VAL A 109 -6.41 5.15 10.42
N PHE A 110 -5.10 5.05 10.31
CA PHE A 110 -4.39 3.83 10.00
C PHE A 110 -4.21 2.98 11.27
N SER A 111 -4.02 1.66 11.11
CA SER A 111 -3.86 0.74 12.25
C SER A 111 -2.62 1.01 13.12
N ASP A 112 -1.61 1.71 12.60
CA ASP A 112 -0.45 2.17 13.36
C ASP A 112 -0.68 3.49 14.11
N GLY A 113 -1.91 4.03 14.08
CA GLY A 113 -2.31 5.24 14.77
C GLY A 113 -2.10 6.52 13.96
N HIS A 114 -1.43 6.47 12.81
CA HIS A 114 -1.30 7.63 11.94
C HIS A 114 -2.69 8.13 11.50
N THR A 115 -2.91 9.43 11.57
CA THR A 115 -4.23 10.04 11.33
C THR A 115 -4.13 11.20 10.35
N VAL A 116 -4.97 11.20 9.33
CA VAL A 116 -5.06 12.23 8.29
C VAL A 116 -6.46 12.83 8.25
N TYR A 117 -6.56 14.15 8.07
CA TYR A 117 -7.83 14.87 7.99
C TYR A 117 -8.08 15.41 6.58
N VAL A 118 -8.93 14.73 5.81
CA VAL A 118 -9.31 15.16 4.47
C VAL A 118 -10.48 16.14 4.59
N LYS A 119 -10.21 17.42 4.36
CA LYS A 119 -11.19 18.52 4.55
C LYS A 119 -12.19 18.68 3.40
N ASN A 120 -11.92 18.08 2.24
CA ASN A 120 -12.79 18.10 1.07
C ASN A 120 -12.74 16.75 0.35
N THR A 121 -13.76 15.93 0.53
CA THR A 121 -13.88 14.60 -0.06
C THR A 121 -14.27 14.60 -1.54
N SER A 122 -14.48 15.77 -2.14
CA SER A 122 -14.78 15.92 -3.57
C SER A 122 -13.54 16.21 -4.42
N ARG A 123 -12.36 16.35 -3.81
CA ARG A 123 -11.10 16.67 -4.51
C ARG A 123 -10.02 15.67 -4.19
N ASN A 124 -9.01 15.64 -5.06
CA ASN A 124 -7.76 14.96 -4.74
C ASN A 124 -7.12 15.66 -3.53
N TYR A 125 -6.63 14.87 -2.58
CA TYR A 125 -5.95 15.35 -1.39
C TYR A 125 -4.65 14.60 -1.20
N ARG A 126 -3.57 15.32 -0.90
CA ARG A 126 -2.23 14.77 -0.74
C ARG A 126 -1.54 15.46 0.42
N GLU A 127 -0.77 14.71 1.19
CA GLU A 127 0.15 15.27 2.19
C GLU A 127 1.61 15.08 1.74
N SER A 128 2.52 15.84 2.35
CA SER A 128 3.95 15.80 2.03
C SER A 128 4.60 14.47 2.41
N ASP A 129 4.01 13.71 3.33
CA ASP A 129 4.48 12.39 3.75
C ASP A 129 4.09 11.26 2.78
N GLY A 130 3.45 11.60 1.66
CA GLY A 130 3.05 10.68 0.63
C GLY A 130 1.64 10.09 0.78
N PHE A 131 0.85 10.49 1.78
CA PHE A 131 -0.58 10.18 1.78
C PHE A 131 -1.25 10.69 0.50
N VAL A 132 -2.13 9.89 -0.09
CA VAL A 132 -2.96 10.30 -1.24
C VAL A 132 -4.37 9.80 -1.03
N PHE A 133 -5.34 10.68 -1.23
CA PHE A 133 -6.76 10.37 -1.34
C PHE A 133 -7.27 10.89 -2.70
N LYS A 134 -7.79 9.99 -3.53
CA LYS A 134 -8.56 10.35 -4.73
C LYS A 134 -10.02 9.93 -4.55
N PRO A 135 -10.99 10.81 -4.82
CA PRO A 135 -12.37 10.58 -4.42
C PRO A 135 -13.18 9.68 -5.37
N GLY A 136 -12.67 9.40 -6.58
CA GLY A 136 -13.38 8.58 -7.57
C GLY A 136 -14.50 9.34 -8.29
N LEU A 137 -14.33 10.64 -8.49
CA LEU A 137 -15.29 11.51 -9.18
C LEU A 137 -14.66 11.98 -10.49
N GLY A 138 -15.35 11.99 -11.63
CA GLY A 138 -14.79 12.59 -12.85
C GLY A 138 -13.67 11.78 -13.53
N PRO A 139 -12.81 12.44 -14.34
CA PRO A 139 -11.90 11.79 -15.26
C PRO A 139 -10.67 11.17 -14.58
N ASN A 140 -10.13 10.13 -15.21
CA ASN A 140 -8.90 9.45 -14.77
C ASN A 140 -7.67 10.27 -15.18
N GLY A 141 -6.63 10.25 -14.34
CA GLY A 141 -5.37 10.95 -14.60
C GLY A 141 -4.69 11.42 -13.32
N GLU A 142 -3.65 12.24 -13.48
CA GLU A 142 -2.92 12.91 -12.39
C GLU A 142 -3.26 14.40 -12.34
N GLY A 143 -3.04 15.06 -11.21
CA GLY A 143 -3.37 16.49 -11.00
C GLY A 143 -4.63 16.72 -10.18
N GLU A 144 -4.94 17.98 -9.88
CA GLU A 144 -6.05 18.34 -8.97
C GLU A 144 -7.43 17.97 -9.54
N ASP A 145 -7.63 18.21 -10.84
CA ASP A 145 -8.95 18.05 -11.50
C ASP A 145 -9.25 16.60 -11.90
N ASN A 146 -8.21 15.76 -12.02
CA ASN A 146 -8.35 14.34 -12.37
C ASN A 146 -8.70 13.51 -11.13
N THR A 147 -9.94 13.66 -10.68
CA THR A 147 -10.46 13.10 -9.44
C THR A 147 -10.94 11.64 -9.57
N GLY A 148 -10.92 11.11 -10.80
CA GLY A 148 -11.42 9.79 -11.16
C GLY A 148 -10.46 8.66 -10.81
N THR A 149 -11.05 7.47 -10.69
CA THR A 149 -10.34 6.21 -10.49
C THR A 149 -10.95 5.15 -11.41
N ALA A 150 -10.13 4.21 -11.89
CA ALA A 150 -10.59 3.16 -12.80
C ALA A 150 -11.66 2.24 -12.18
N HIS A 151 -11.76 2.18 -10.86
CA HIS A 151 -12.74 1.37 -10.13
C HIS A 151 -13.94 2.17 -9.62
N GLY A 152 -14.08 3.46 -9.97
CA GLY A 152 -15.28 4.25 -9.69
C GLY A 152 -15.52 4.60 -8.22
N GLY A 153 -14.50 4.47 -7.36
CA GLY A 153 -14.58 4.77 -5.93
C GLY A 153 -13.29 5.37 -5.40
N VAL A 154 -13.18 5.51 -4.08
CA VAL A 154 -11.98 6.09 -3.47
C VAL A 154 -10.75 5.23 -3.75
N TYR A 155 -9.67 5.89 -4.15
CA TYR A 155 -8.32 5.34 -4.15
C TYR A 155 -7.51 6.00 -3.04
N LEU A 156 -6.83 5.20 -2.23
CA LEU A 156 -6.03 5.71 -1.12
C LEU A 156 -4.65 5.07 -1.09
N HIS A 157 -3.62 5.88 -0.89
CA HIS A 157 -2.28 5.44 -0.50
C HIS A 157 -1.98 5.88 0.93
N ALA A 158 -1.38 4.97 1.69
CA ALA A 158 -0.81 5.32 2.98
C ALA A 158 0.39 6.27 2.82
N PRO A 159 0.80 6.97 3.88
CA PRO A 159 2.11 7.64 3.94
C PRO A 159 3.26 6.69 3.63
N TYR A 160 4.42 7.23 3.24
CA TYR A 160 5.64 6.44 3.09
C TYR A 160 6.03 5.77 4.42
N GLY A 161 6.46 4.51 4.35
CA GLY A 161 6.85 3.72 5.53
C GLY A 161 5.69 3.13 6.34
N ASN A 162 4.44 3.59 6.14
CA ASN A 162 3.29 3.04 6.84
C ASN A 162 2.94 1.63 6.28
N ARG A 163 2.91 0.63 7.18
CA ARG A 163 2.67 -0.78 6.86
C ARG A 163 1.27 -1.28 7.23
N SER A 164 0.39 -0.37 7.65
CA SER A 164 -0.97 -0.68 8.10
C SER A 164 -1.78 -1.42 7.05
N LYS A 165 -2.32 -2.58 7.43
CA LYS A 165 -3.20 -3.37 6.56
C LYS A 165 -4.66 -2.96 6.64
N GLN A 166 -5.02 -2.14 7.63
CA GLN A 166 -6.35 -1.62 7.80
C GLN A 166 -6.32 -0.09 7.92
N VAL A 167 -7.40 0.53 7.45
CA VAL A 167 -7.65 1.96 7.59
C VAL A 167 -9.12 2.15 7.99
N THR A 168 -9.38 3.05 8.92
CA THR A 168 -10.72 3.40 9.38
C THR A 168 -11.05 4.82 9.00
N PHE A 169 -12.14 5.01 8.29
CA PHE A 169 -12.70 6.32 7.97
C PHE A 169 -13.72 6.67 9.05
N TYR A 170 -13.67 7.89 9.55
CA TYR A 170 -14.68 8.49 10.39
C TYR A 170 -15.31 9.65 9.62
N TYR A 171 -16.65 9.75 9.60
CA TYR A 171 -17.41 10.66 8.73
C TYR A 171 -18.84 10.96 9.18
#